data_AF-A0A662K8L3-F1
#
_entry.id   AF-A0A662K8L3-F1
#
_cell.length_a   1.000
_cell.length_b   1.000
_cell.length_c   1.000
_cell.angle_alpha   90.00
_cell.angle_beta   90.00
_cell.angle_gamma   90.00
#
_symmetry.space_group_name_H-M   'P 1'
#
loop_
_entity.id
_entity.type
_entity.pdbx_description
1 polymer ?
#
loop_
_entity_poly.entity_id
_entity_poly.type
_entity_poly.pdbx_seq_one_letter_code
_entity_poly.pdbx_strand_id
1 'polypeptide(L)' 'EVASKTPEGIREDRIYLIVEKDTLRAEIASIMNPRIKWTFRDYVKVLEEAGFRRIDYVKGKEYEGLIIATK' A
#
# COMPACT_ATOMS: atom_id res chain seq x y z
N GLU A 1 10.37 -6.11 -27.73
CA GLU A 1 10.80 -6.43 -26.36
C GLU A 1 9.69 -6.01 -25.40
N VAL A 2 8.94 -6.96 -24.86
CA VAL A 2 7.83 -6.66 -23.93
C VAL A 2 8.48 -6.37 -22.59
N ALA A 3 8.53 -5.10 -22.18
CA ALA A 3 9.14 -4.68 -20.92
C ALA A 3 8.53 -5.52 -19.78
N SER A 4 9.35 -6.42 -19.23
CA SER A 4 9.01 -7.25 -18.08
C SER A 4 8.52 -6.33 -16.97
N LYS A 5 7.21 -6.37 -16.71
CA LYS A 5 6.58 -5.63 -15.62
C LYS A 5 7.19 -6.18 -14.34
N THR A 6 7.93 -5.36 -13.59
CA THR A 6 8.48 -5.75 -12.29
C THR A 6 7.34 -6.28 -11.42
N PRO A 7 7.45 -7.51 -10.88
CA PRO A 7 6.35 -8.14 -10.14
C PRO A 7 6.00 -7.39 -8.85
N GLU A 8 6.95 -6.67 -8.26
CA GLU A 8 6.80 -6.09 -6.93
C GLU A 8 6.14 -4.70 -7.00
N GLY A 9 4.80 -4.69 -7.01
CA GLY A 9 4.01 -3.47 -6.82
C GLY A 9 3.95 -2.94 -5.39
N ILE A 10 4.50 -3.73 -4.48
CA ILE A 10 4.64 -3.45 -3.07
C ILE A 10 6.13 -3.50 -2.79
N ARG A 11 6.66 -2.48 -2.13
CA ARG A 11 7.97 -2.61 -1.50
C ARG A 11 7.77 -3.50 -0.28
N GLU A 12 7.81 -4.81 -0.46
CA GLU A 12 7.55 -5.80 0.59
C GLU A 12 8.50 -5.60 1.80
N ASP A 13 9.67 -5.00 1.57
CA ASP A 13 10.63 -4.54 2.58
C ASP A 13 10.14 -3.33 3.42
N ARG A 14 8.97 -2.75 3.10
CA ARG A 14 8.43 -1.52 3.69
C ARG A 14 6.94 -1.61 4.02
N ILE A 15 6.56 -2.73 4.62
CA ILE A 15 5.25 -2.92 5.24
C ILE A 15 5.46 -2.92 6.76
N TYR A 16 4.88 -1.94 7.44
CA TYR A 16 4.97 -1.81 8.89
C TYR A 16 3.61 -1.98 9.52
N LEU A 17 3.55 -2.74 10.61
CA LEU A 17 2.38 -2.88 11.47
C LEU A 17 2.71 -2.28 12.83
N ILE A 18 2.00 -1.23 13.19
CA ILE A 18 2.26 -0.40 14.37
C ILE A 18 1.06 -0.55 15.29
N VAL A 19 1.32 -0.86 16.58
CA VAL A 19 0.30 -0.94 17.61
C VAL A 19 0.48 0.24 18.56
N GLU A 20 -0.49 1.14 18.61
CA GLU A 20 -0.48 2.30 19.51
C GLU A 20 -1.78 2.36 20.29
N LYS A 21 -1.72 2.30 21.63
CA LYS A 21 -2.85 2.54 22.54
C LYS A 21 -4.15 1.85 22.08
N ASP A 22 -4.07 0.56 21.78
CA ASP A 22 -5.16 -0.31 21.31
C ASP A 22 -5.65 -0.09 19.87
N THR A 23 -4.99 0.77 19.08
CA THR A 23 -5.25 0.94 17.65
C THR A 23 -4.17 0.24 16.82
N LEU A 24 -4.58 -0.51 15.80
CA LEU A 24 -3.68 -1.14 14.84
C LEU A 24 -3.57 -0.25 13.60
N ARG A 25 -2.34 0.15 13.27
CA ARG A 25 -2.01 0.92 12.07
C ARG A 25 -1.11 0.12 11.14
N ALA A 26 -1.43 0.09 9.86
CA ALA A 26 -0.53 -0.40 8.82
C ALA A 26 -0.01 0.76 7.99
N GLU A 27 1.29 0.78 7.71
CA GLU A 27 1.94 1.74 6.82
C GLU A 27 2.67 0.97 5.72
N ILE A 28 2.27 1.22 4.46
CA ILE A 28 2.73 0.46 3.30
C ILE A 28 3.30 1.43 2.27
N ALA A 29 4.61 1.36 2.04
CA ALA A 29 5.21 2.10 0.94
C ALA A 29 4.84 1.44 -0.39
N SER A 30 4.22 2.22 -1.28
CA SER A 30 3.69 1.76 -2.55
C SER A 30 4.38 2.47 -3.72
N ILE A 31 4.55 1.74 -4.83
CA ILE A 31 4.95 2.30 -6.12
C ILE A 31 3.80 2.04 -7.09
N MET A 32 3.01 3.06 -7.37
CA MET A 32 1.88 3.05 -8.30
C MET A 32 2.35 3.37 -9.72
N ASN A 33 3.28 2.60 -10.25
CA ASN A 33 3.70 2.70 -11.65
C ASN A 33 2.60 2.05 -12.53
N PRO A 34 2.16 2.64 -13.66
CA PRO A 34 1.19 2.02 -14.56
C PRO A 34 1.61 0.65 -15.12
N ARG A 35 2.90 0.29 -15.02
CA ARG A 35 3.43 -1.03 -15.37
C ARG A 35 3.36 -2.05 -14.23
N ILE A 36 2.92 -1.66 -13.03
CA ILE A 36 2.82 -2.50 -11.83
C ILE A 36 1.41 -3.08 -11.67
N LYS A 37 1.29 -4.27 -11.06
CA LYS A 37 0.03 -5.01 -10.88
C LYS A 37 -0.94 -4.41 -9.85
N TRP A 38 -0.44 -3.76 -8.80
CA TRP A 38 -1.25 -3.30 -7.68
C TRP A 38 -1.62 -1.83 -7.82
N THR A 39 -2.91 -1.54 -7.88
CA THR A 39 -3.47 -0.20 -7.80
C THR A 39 -3.87 0.13 -6.36
N PHE A 40 -4.07 1.42 -6.05
CA PHE A 40 -4.61 1.82 -4.74
C PHE A 40 -5.89 1.05 -4.37
N ARG A 41 -6.76 0.77 -5.34
CA ARG A 41 -8.02 0.04 -5.11
C ARG A 41 -7.79 -1.40 -4.66
N ASP A 42 -6.75 -2.06 -5.15
CA ASP A 42 -6.40 -3.41 -4.73
C ASP A 42 -5.95 -3.43 -3.26
N TYR A 43 -5.16 -2.43 -2.84
CA TYR A 43 -4.79 -2.26 -1.44
C TYR A 43 -6.00 -2.00 -0.54
N VAL A 44 -6.90 -1.09 -0.95
CA VAL A 44 -8.11 -0.78 -0.17
C VAL A 44 -8.92 -2.04 0.08
N LYS A 45 -9.16 -2.85 -0.95
CA LYS A 45 -9.94 -4.09 -0.83
C LYS A 45 -9.33 -5.06 0.21
N VAL A 46 -8.02 -5.31 0.13
CA VAL A 46 -7.35 -6.24 1.05
C VAL A 46 -7.34 -5.71 2.49
N LEU A 47 -7.13 -4.41 2.65
CA LEU A 47 -7.12 -3.77 3.97
C LEU A 47 -8.52 -3.77 4.61
N GLU A 48 -9.57 -3.53 3.83
CA GLU A 48 -10.97 -3.65 4.29
C GLU A 48 -11.30 -5.10 4.69
N GLU A 49 -10.90 -6.10 3.90
CA GLU A 49 -11.07 -7.53 4.23
C GLU A 49 -10.32 -7.92 5.51
N ALA A 50 -9.17 -7.31 5.79
CA ALA A 50 -8.42 -7.48 7.04
C ALA A 50 -9.03 -6.70 8.24
N GLY A 51 -10.07 -5.90 7.99
CA GLY A 51 -10.83 -5.16 8.97
C GLY A 51 -10.31 -3.76 9.28
N PHE A 52 -9.39 -3.21 8.48
CA PHE A 52 -9.03 -1.80 8.56
C PHE A 52 -10.19 -0.94 8.04
N ARG A 53 -10.47 0.19 8.70
CA ARG A 53 -11.66 1.01 8.42
C ARG A 53 -11.33 2.34 7.75
N ARG A 54 -10.18 2.91 8.09
CA ARG A 54 -9.73 4.18 7.53
C ARG A 54 -8.46 3.93 6.76
N ILE A 55 -8.49 4.19 5.46
CA ILE A 55 -7.39 3.92 4.54
C ILE A 55 -7.13 5.21 3.76
N ASP A 56 -5.98 5.81 4.03
CA ASP A 56 -5.54 7.07 3.47
C ASP A 56 -4.34 6.83 2.54
N TYR A 57 -4.21 7.66 1.50
CA TYR A 57 -3.05 7.65 0.60
C TYR A 57 -2.34 9.00 0.64
N VAL A 58 -1.05 8.96 0.98
CA VAL A 58 -0.16 10.11 0.95
C VAL A 58 0.69 10.02 -0.31
N LYS A 59 0.44 10.91 -1.27
CA LYS A 59 1.20 10.96 -2.51
C LYS A 59 2.64 11.41 -2.25
N GLY A 60 3.60 10.62 -2.72
CA GLY A 60 5.02 10.95 -2.75
C GLY A 60 5.45 11.55 -4.09
N LYS A 61 6.69 11.27 -4.51
CA LYS A 61 7.23 11.73 -5.81
C LYS A 61 6.89 10.74 -6.91
N GLU A 62 6.49 11.27 -8.07
CA GLU A 62 6.13 10.52 -9.28
C GLU A 62 5.09 9.41 -9.02
N TYR A 63 5.56 8.16 -8.90
CA TYR A 63 4.77 6.95 -8.70
C TYR A 63 4.82 6.44 -7.27
N GLU A 64 5.60 7.05 -6.39
CA GLU A 64 5.68 6.63 -5.00
C GLU A 64 4.55 7.25 -4.17
N GLY A 65 4.11 6.50 -3.17
CA GLY A 65 3.25 7.03 -2.12
C GLY A 65 3.12 6.06 -0.95
N LEU A 66 2.55 6.55 0.13
CA LEU A 66 2.38 5.80 1.36
C LEU A 66 0.90 5.54 1.59
N ILE A 67 0.55 4.28 1.78
CA ILE A 67 -0.79 3.88 2.21
C ILE A 67 -0.78 3.73 3.73
N ILE A 68 -1.71 4.39 4.39
CA ILE A 68 -1.87 4.35 5.84
C ILE A 68 -3.26 3.79 6.14
N ALA A 69 -3.33 2.70 6.87
CA ALA A 69 -4.58 2.07 7.25
C ALA A 69 -4.69 1.97 8.77
N THR A 70 -5.85 2.29 9.34
CA THR A 70 -6.14 2.11 10.78
C THR A 70 -7.39 1.28 11.00
N LYS A 71 -7.29 0.34 11.93
CA LYS A 71 -8.35 -0.59 12.32
C LYS A 71 -9.19 -0.06 13.46
#